data_AF-A0A661J8F6-F1
#
_entry.id   AF-A0A661J8F6-F1
#
_cell.length_a   1.000
_cell.length_b   1.000
_cell.length_c   1.000
_cell.angle_alpha   90.00
_cell.angle_beta   90.00
_cell.angle_gamma   90.00
#
_symmetry.space_group_name_H-M   'P 1'
#
loop_
_entity.id
_entity.type
_entity.pdbx_description
1 polymer ?
#
loop_
_entity_poly.entity_id
_entity_poly.type
_entity_poly.pdbx_seq_one_letter_code
_entity_poly.pdbx_strand_id
1 'polypeptide(L)'
;MKIKNIYYHEGFEKEPLLILIHGYGASAKSWLDPYRETMGKGIIPFDLVLTDNRHPPDPFFFPFGKPIKNLSFSTPLRIMPNPPTGFWDFFKEKGYSLLTWDQSLPNGPIKIAVKELNIIMEFAKDKAKGKDIIFLAHSRGGLIARKYIQEKREFNTNVKALIMLSTPNYGSRLAMMGNFLKSSTRFIEMLLPKELKEEKRLIIGGVEQFLNVFKDSAIEELSPDSSFIKELISNEEKEQDKDIEYFNIVGTSPIFTRLYRIIDKGKKKTEEILSILGVIEKMAPSFLLPDEIKEGKGDGMVAYVRAMIPWIEGTHQWKMEGVNHGTLLVDEKVKEKVLEVVCGKVSK
;
A
#
# COMPACT_ATOMS: atom_id res chain seq x y z
N MET A 1 18.41 10.51 17.66
CA MET A 1 17.98 9.55 16.62
C MET A 1 18.43 10.09 15.28
N LYS A 2 19.06 9.29 14.42
CA LYS A 2 19.58 9.74 13.12
C LYS A 2 18.70 9.18 12.00
N ILE A 3 18.12 10.07 11.21
CA ILE A 3 17.40 9.67 9.98
C ILE A 3 18.46 9.28 8.95
N LYS A 4 18.27 8.11 8.32
CA LYS A 4 19.27 7.52 7.43
C LYS A 4 19.39 8.32 6.14
N ASN A 5 18.28 8.49 5.44
CA ASN A 5 18.19 9.21 4.18
C ASN A 5 16.95 10.11 4.19
N ILE A 6 17.12 11.36 3.74
CA ILE A 6 16.05 12.31 3.48
C ILE A 6 16.14 12.67 2.00
N TYR A 7 15.03 12.56 1.29
CA TYR A 7 14.92 12.86 -0.12
C TYR A 7 14.05 14.09 -0.28
N TYR A 8 14.59 15.10 -0.96
CA TYR A 8 13.91 16.36 -1.18
C TYR A 8 13.98 16.76 -2.64
N HIS A 9 12.86 17.24 -3.18
CA HIS A 9 12.78 17.89 -4.46
C HIS A 9 12.16 19.28 -4.26
N GLU A 10 12.84 20.32 -4.74
CA GLU A 10 12.28 21.67 -4.77
C GLU A 10 11.43 21.85 -6.02
N GLY A 11 10.15 22.16 -5.83
CA GLY A 11 9.23 22.53 -6.89
C GLY A 11 9.04 24.05 -6.99
N PHE A 12 7.92 24.47 -7.58
CA PHE A 12 7.54 25.87 -7.70
C PHE A 12 7.19 26.49 -6.34
N GLU A 13 7.37 27.81 -6.23
CA GLU A 13 7.17 28.54 -4.97
C GLU A 13 5.71 28.55 -4.51
N LYS A 14 4.77 28.59 -5.46
CA LYS A 14 3.33 28.63 -5.20
C LYS A 14 2.71 27.28 -4.80
N GLU A 15 3.39 26.18 -5.08
CA GLU A 15 2.84 24.83 -4.84
C GLU A 15 3.17 24.37 -3.41
N PRO A 16 2.26 23.64 -2.74
CA PRO A 16 2.50 23.11 -1.40
C PRO A 16 3.67 22.11 -1.37
N LEU A 17 4.25 21.92 -0.19
CA LEU A 17 5.18 20.84 0.08
C LEU A 17 4.40 19.56 0.41
N LEU A 18 4.55 18.53 -0.43
CA LEU A 18 4.03 17.20 -0.14
C LEU A 18 5.06 16.41 0.67
N ILE A 19 4.65 15.92 1.83
CA ILE A 19 5.45 15.01 2.65
C ILE A 19 4.87 13.61 2.51
N LEU A 20 5.63 12.72 1.86
CA LEU A 20 5.23 11.37 1.52
C LEU A 20 5.69 10.38 2.59
N ILE A 21 4.75 9.62 3.18
CA ILE A 21 5.00 8.77 4.35
C ILE A 21 4.68 7.31 4.02
N HIS A 22 5.71 6.48 3.89
CA HIS A 22 5.57 5.09 3.46
C HIS A 22 5.04 4.15 4.56
N GLY A 23 4.52 3.01 4.12
CA GLY A 23 3.92 1.98 4.98
C GLY A 23 4.90 1.07 5.72
N TYR A 24 4.33 0.01 6.32
CA TYR A 24 5.06 -1.02 7.07
C TYR A 24 5.99 -1.82 6.15
N GLY A 25 7.22 -2.08 6.61
CA GLY A 25 8.19 -2.95 5.92
C GLY A 25 8.66 -2.44 4.56
N ALA A 26 8.30 -1.21 4.21
CA ALA A 26 8.66 -0.49 3.00
C ALA A 26 9.78 0.52 3.26
N SER A 27 10.20 1.24 2.21
CA SER A 27 11.19 2.31 2.25
C SER A 27 10.70 3.54 1.48
N ALA A 28 11.54 4.58 1.40
CA ALA A 28 11.26 5.75 0.55
C ALA A 28 11.06 5.37 -0.93
N LYS A 29 11.57 4.21 -1.38
CA LYS A 29 11.40 3.72 -2.75
C LYS A 29 9.94 3.49 -3.12
N SER A 30 9.08 3.16 -2.16
CA SER A 30 7.63 3.07 -2.38
C SER A 30 7.03 4.35 -2.97
N TRP A 31 7.71 5.49 -2.82
CA TRP A 31 7.36 6.76 -3.45
C TRP A 31 8.25 7.08 -4.64
N LEU A 32 9.58 6.95 -4.47
CA LEU A 32 10.58 7.36 -5.46
C LEU A 32 10.56 6.49 -6.73
N ASP A 33 10.45 5.18 -6.56
CA ASP A 33 10.42 4.19 -7.63
C ASP A 33 9.81 2.87 -7.07
N PRO A 34 8.47 2.75 -7.09
CA PRO A 34 7.77 1.60 -6.51
C PRO A 34 8.20 0.26 -7.13
N TYR A 35 8.72 0.26 -8.37
CA TYR A 35 9.15 -0.96 -9.07
C TYR A 35 10.50 -1.50 -8.58
N ARG A 36 11.26 -0.69 -7.83
CA ARG A 36 12.51 -1.11 -7.19
C ARG A 36 12.36 -1.39 -5.70
N GLU A 37 11.12 -1.39 -5.22
CA GLU A 37 10.79 -1.68 -3.84
C GLU A 37 10.70 -3.19 -3.57
N THR A 38 10.90 -3.54 -2.30
CA THR A 38 10.79 -4.90 -1.78
C THR A 38 10.06 -4.89 -0.43
N MET A 39 9.26 -5.91 -0.16
CA MET A 39 8.69 -6.19 1.17
C MET A 39 9.40 -7.36 1.84
N GLY A 40 9.11 -7.58 3.13
CA GLY A 40 9.61 -8.75 3.86
C GLY A 40 11.12 -8.73 4.08
N LYS A 41 11.68 -7.58 4.45
CA LYS A 41 13.13 -7.39 4.66
C LYS A 41 13.96 -7.62 3.40
N GLY A 42 13.43 -7.24 2.23
CA GLY A 42 14.16 -7.30 0.95
C GLY A 42 13.91 -8.54 0.12
N ILE A 43 13.04 -9.45 0.56
CA ILE A 43 12.89 -10.78 -0.03
C ILE A 43 11.89 -10.77 -1.20
N ILE A 44 10.81 -10.01 -1.11
CA ILE A 44 9.70 -10.07 -2.05
C ILE A 44 9.66 -8.78 -2.87
N PRO A 45 9.88 -8.83 -4.20
CA PRO A 45 9.78 -7.67 -5.06
C PRO A 45 8.35 -7.12 -5.13
N PHE A 46 8.20 -5.80 -5.19
CA PHE A 46 6.90 -5.16 -5.42
C PHE A 46 6.29 -5.50 -6.78
N ASP A 47 7.08 -5.97 -7.75
CA ASP A 47 6.56 -6.51 -9.03
C ASP A 47 5.53 -7.64 -8.85
N LEU A 48 5.50 -8.31 -7.69
CA LEU A 48 4.50 -9.33 -7.38
C LEU A 48 3.16 -8.77 -6.90
N VAL A 49 3.12 -7.48 -6.52
CA VAL A 49 1.89 -6.78 -6.10
C VAL A 49 1.50 -5.66 -7.07
N LEU A 50 2.44 -5.18 -7.88
CA LEU A 50 2.26 -4.21 -8.96
C LEU A 50 2.11 -4.94 -10.31
N THR A 51 0.99 -5.64 -10.50
CA THR A 51 0.73 -6.41 -11.73
C THR A 51 -0.51 -5.96 -12.46
N ASP A 52 -0.53 -6.15 -13.79
CA ASP A 52 -1.75 -6.03 -14.58
C ASP A 52 -2.63 -7.25 -14.34
N ASN A 53 -3.62 -7.02 -13.51
CA ASN A 53 -4.60 -8.00 -13.08
C ASN A 53 -5.86 -8.00 -13.97
N ARG A 54 -5.88 -7.25 -15.08
CA ARG A 54 -7.03 -7.20 -16.00
C ARG A 54 -6.85 -8.10 -17.21
N HIS A 55 -5.61 -8.38 -17.58
CA HIS A 55 -5.27 -9.16 -18.75
C HIS A 55 -4.37 -10.34 -18.39
N PRO A 56 -4.55 -11.49 -19.05
CA PRO A 56 -3.60 -12.57 -18.93
C PRO A 56 -2.22 -12.16 -19.48
N PRO A 57 -1.13 -12.75 -18.96
CA PRO A 57 0.21 -12.48 -19.46
C PRO A 57 0.39 -13.00 -20.89
N ASP A 58 1.31 -12.37 -21.64
CA ASP A 58 1.75 -12.93 -22.91
C ASP A 58 2.49 -14.26 -22.63
N PRO A 59 2.05 -15.39 -23.23
CA PRO A 59 2.63 -16.71 -22.95
C PRO A 59 4.06 -16.92 -23.49
N PHE A 60 4.60 -15.95 -24.23
CA PHE A 60 6.01 -15.89 -24.62
C PHE A 60 6.86 -15.03 -23.67
N PHE A 61 6.23 -14.35 -22.72
CA PHE A 61 6.87 -13.42 -21.83
C PHE A 61 6.94 -13.95 -20.39
N PHE A 62 8.15 -14.03 -19.84
CA PHE A 62 8.41 -14.56 -18.50
C PHE A 62 9.15 -13.51 -17.65
N PRO A 63 8.41 -12.70 -16.85
CA PRO A 63 8.98 -11.54 -16.14
C PRO A 63 10.06 -11.89 -15.11
N PHE A 64 10.08 -13.14 -14.63
CA PHE A 64 10.94 -13.59 -13.53
C PHE A 64 11.95 -14.68 -13.95
N GLY A 65 12.28 -14.78 -15.24
CA GLY A 65 13.33 -15.68 -15.74
C GLY A 65 12.81 -16.85 -16.58
N LYS A 66 13.44 -18.04 -16.47
CA LYS A 66 13.11 -19.19 -17.33
C LYS A 66 11.64 -19.61 -17.12
N PRO A 67 10.92 -19.99 -18.20
CA PRO A 67 9.56 -20.51 -18.10
C PRO A 67 9.49 -21.68 -17.11
N ILE A 68 8.69 -21.50 -16.07
CA ILE A 68 8.11 -22.59 -15.30
C ILE A 68 7.17 -23.32 -16.27
N LYS A 69 7.31 -24.64 -16.47
CA LYS A 69 6.62 -25.41 -17.53
C LYS A 69 5.17 -24.98 -17.75
N ASN A 70 4.90 -24.28 -18.85
CA ASN A 70 3.57 -23.78 -19.23
C ASN A 70 2.84 -23.01 -18.11
N LEU A 71 3.57 -22.35 -17.22
CA LEU A 71 3.02 -21.46 -16.19
C LEU A 71 3.52 -20.03 -16.39
N SER A 72 2.69 -19.07 -16.04
CA SER A 72 3.06 -17.65 -15.99
C SER A 72 2.33 -16.95 -14.86
N PHE A 73 2.85 -15.79 -14.44
CA PHE A 73 2.21 -14.91 -13.47
C PHE A 73 1.66 -13.68 -14.17
N SER A 74 0.82 -12.91 -13.48
CA SER A 74 0.35 -11.62 -13.99
C SER A 74 1.54 -10.74 -14.36
N THR A 75 1.39 -10.02 -15.47
CA THR A 75 2.44 -9.15 -16.04
C THR A 75 2.76 -8.03 -15.06
N PRO A 76 4.00 -7.87 -14.57
CA PRO A 76 4.37 -6.69 -13.79
C PRO A 76 4.08 -5.40 -14.56
N LEU A 77 3.58 -4.37 -13.88
CA LEU A 77 3.21 -3.12 -14.54
C LEU A 77 4.41 -2.41 -15.19
N ARG A 78 5.62 -2.56 -14.63
CA ARG A 78 6.84 -1.88 -15.12
C ARG A 78 7.26 -2.25 -16.55
N ILE A 79 6.83 -3.40 -17.04
CA ILE A 79 7.19 -3.92 -18.38
C ILE A 79 6.06 -3.73 -19.39
N MET A 80 4.94 -3.12 -18.98
CA MET A 80 3.91 -2.73 -19.92
C MET A 80 4.46 -1.67 -20.88
N PRO A 81 3.89 -1.54 -22.10
CA PRO A 81 4.36 -0.54 -23.07
C PRO A 81 4.40 0.89 -22.52
N ASN A 82 3.44 1.23 -21.64
CA ASN A 82 3.37 2.49 -20.91
C ASN A 82 3.24 2.17 -19.41
N PRO A 83 4.35 1.94 -18.70
CA PRO A 83 4.28 1.62 -17.29
C PRO A 83 3.80 2.86 -16.50
N PRO A 84 2.83 2.72 -15.59
CA PRO A 84 2.36 3.86 -14.82
C PRO A 84 3.47 4.40 -13.90
N THR A 85 3.54 5.72 -13.74
CA THR A 85 4.54 6.36 -12.88
C THR A 85 4.15 6.30 -11.42
N GLY A 86 5.12 6.42 -10.51
CA GLY A 86 4.84 6.61 -9.09
C GLY A 86 4.41 8.04 -8.76
N PHE A 87 3.91 8.24 -7.54
CA PHE A 87 3.53 9.56 -7.03
C PHE A 87 4.65 10.60 -7.07
N TRP A 88 5.90 10.20 -6.80
CA TRP A 88 7.03 11.14 -6.79
C TRP A 88 7.23 11.80 -8.14
N ASP A 89 7.37 11.01 -9.21
CA ASP A 89 7.56 11.55 -10.55
C ASP A 89 6.31 12.30 -11.04
N PHE A 90 5.12 11.77 -10.75
CA PHE A 90 3.85 12.42 -11.14
C PHE A 90 3.69 13.83 -10.60
N PHE A 91 4.01 14.06 -9.32
CA PHE A 91 3.93 15.38 -8.70
C PHE A 91 5.16 16.25 -8.99
N LYS A 92 6.34 15.65 -9.16
CA LYS A 92 7.55 16.35 -9.60
C LYS A 92 7.37 16.99 -10.97
N GLU A 93 6.79 16.26 -11.93
CA GLU A 93 6.48 16.78 -13.27
C GLU A 93 5.48 17.96 -13.24
N LYS A 94 4.64 18.03 -12.20
CA LYS A 94 3.69 19.13 -11.97
C LYS A 94 4.28 20.27 -11.13
N GLY A 95 5.54 20.15 -10.73
CA GLY A 95 6.29 21.19 -10.04
C GLY A 95 5.98 21.31 -8.55
N TYR A 96 5.54 20.26 -7.88
CA TYR A 96 5.37 20.27 -6.42
C TYR A 96 6.71 20.07 -5.71
N SER A 97 6.91 20.74 -4.57
CA SER A 97 8.00 20.38 -3.66
C SER A 97 7.65 19.05 -2.97
N LEU A 98 8.60 18.13 -2.89
CA LEU A 98 8.39 16.77 -2.37
C LEU A 98 9.42 16.43 -1.30
N LEU A 99 8.98 15.73 -0.26
CA LEU A 99 9.82 15.25 0.82
C LEU A 99 9.43 13.84 1.24
N THR A 100 10.39 12.93 1.30
CA THR A 100 10.22 11.59 1.88
C THR A 100 11.49 11.17 2.60
N TRP A 101 11.44 10.12 3.43
CA TRP A 101 12.61 9.59 4.11
C TRP A 101 12.53 8.07 4.24
N ASP A 102 13.68 7.45 4.49
CA ASP A 102 13.72 6.05 4.93
C ASP A 102 13.54 6.00 6.44
N GLN A 103 12.45 5.36 6.89
CA GLN A 103 12.27 5.08 8.31
C GLN A 103 13.42 4.20 8.83
N SER A 104 13.97 4.50 10.01
CA SER A 104 15.13 3.76 10.55
C SER A 104 14.78 2.31 10.91
N LEU A 105 13.54 2.09 11.35
CA LEU A 105 12.98 0.78 11.66
C LEU A 105 11.69 0.58 10.85
N PRO A 106 11.78 0.23 9.55
CA PRO A 106 10.60 0.08 8.71
C PRO A 106 9.67 -1.05 9.19
N ASN A 107 10.18 -2.03 9.92
CA ASN A 107 9.38 -3.09 10.56
C ASN A 107 9.17 -2.85 12.06
N GLY A 108 9.58 -1.69 12.60
CA GLY A 108 9.52 -1.41 14.03
C GLY A 108 8.22 -0.73 14.48
N PRO A 109 8.15 -0.37 15.77
CA PRO A 109 7.00 0.30 16.37
C PRO A 109 6.67 1.65 15.72
N ILE A 110 5.39 1.97 15.56
CA ILE A 110 4.92 3.24 14.96
C ILE A 110 5.49 4.45 15.70
N LYS A 111 5.62 4.37 17.03
CA LYS A 111 6.17 5.44 17.87
C LYS A 111 7.56 5.92 17.44
N ILE A 112 8.38 5.03 16.87
CA ILE A 112 9.71 5.42 16.36
C ILE A 112 9.56 6.27 15.10
N ALA A 113 8.72 5.86 14.16
CA ALA A 113 8.43 6.62 12.95
C ALA A 113 7.74 7.98 13.24
N VAL A 114 6.91 8.07 14.29
CA VAL A 114 6.34 9.35 14.75
C VAL A 114 7.42 10.30 15.25
N LYS A 115 8.41 9.80 16.00
CA LYS A 115 9.58 10.59 16.41
C LYS A 115 10.42 11.02 15.20
N GLU A 116 10.48 10.22 14.15
CA GLU A 116 11.19 10.60 12.92
C GLU A 116 10.44 11.68 12.17
N LEU A 117 9.11 11.54 12.04
CA LEU A 117 8.27 12.57 11.44
C LEU A 117 8.42 13.92 12.17
N ASN A 118 8.59 13.92 13.50
CA ASN A 118 8.95 15.14 14.23
C ASN A 118 10.23 15.82 13.70
N ILE A 119 11.29 15.05 13.46
CA ILE A 119 12.56 15.57 12.92
C ILE A 119 12.39 16.00 11.45
N ILE A 120 11.64 15.24 10.67
CA ILE A 120 11.33 15.57 9.27
C ILE A 120 10.54 16.88 9.20
N MET A 121 9.65 17.14 10.15
CA MET A 121 8.86 18.38 10.17
C MET A 121 9.70 19.61 10.49
N GLU A 122 10.75 19.50 11.31
CA GLU A 122 11.72 20.60 11.49
C GLU A 122 12.47 20.90 10.19
N PHE A 123 12.90 19.87 9.47
CA PHE A 123 13.50 20.03 8.14
C PHE A 123 12.50 20.61 7.14
N ALA A 124 11.25 20.13 7.16
CA ALA A 124 10.19 20.56 6.26
C ALA A 124 9.82 22.02 6.49
N LYS A 125 9.80 22.51 7.73
CA LYS A 125 9.52 23.91 8.05
C LYS A 125 10.49 24.86 7.34
N ASP A 126 11.77 24.52 7.35
CA ASP A 126 12.83 25.28 6.69
C ASP A 126 12.70 25.25 5.16
N LYS A 127 12.30 24.10 4.60
CA LYS A 127 12.09 23.91 3.16
C LYS A 127 10.79 24.51 2.64
N ALA A 128 9.73 24.46 3.43
CA ALA A 128 8.43 24.98 3.07
C ALA A 128 8.47 26.51 2.91
N LYS A 129 9.32 27.22 3.68
CA LYS A 129 9.42 28.70 3.60
C LYS A 129 8.06 29.41 3.69
N GLY A 130 7.15 28.88 4.50
CA GLY A 130 5.78 29.40 4.65
C GLY A 130 4.75 28.79 3.69
N LYS A 131 5.13 27.92 2.76
CA LYS A 131 4.18 27.11 1.97
C LYS A 131 3.32 26.22 2.87
N ASP A 132 2.14 25.87 2.37
CA ASP A 132 1.34 24.81 2.96
C ASP A 132 2.05 23.47 2.83
N ILE A 133 1.80 22.61 3.82
CA ILE A 133 2.30 21.24 3.89
C ILE A 133 1.11 20.29 3.78
N ILE A 134 1.25 19.25 2.98
CA ILE A 134 0.24 18.19 2.85
C ILE A 134 0.93 16.86 3.11
N PHE A 135 0.39 16.07 4.04
CA PHE A 135 0.81 14.69 4.22
C PHE A 135 0.14 13.82 3.16
N LEU A 136 0.93 13.07 2.40
CA LEU A 136 0.46 11.98 1.54
C LEU A 136 0.99 10.67 2.09
N ALA A 137 0.12 9.87 2.68
CA ALA A 137 0.52 8.76 3.50
C ALA A 137 -0.10 7.46 3.00
N HIS A 138 0.69 6.38 2.92
CA HIS A 138 0.22 5.07 2.47
C HIS A 138 0.24 4.06 3.60
N SER A 139 -0.82 3.27 3.73
CA SER A 139 -0.91 2.17 4.70
C SER A 139 -0.62 2.68 6.12
N ARG A 140 0.31 2.04 6.85
CA ARG A 140 0.81 2.48 8.17
C ARG A 140 1.26 3.94 8.21
N GLY A 141 1.72 4.51 7.09
CA GLY A 141 2.12 5.92 7.00
C GLY A 141 1.04 6.87 7.49
N GLY A 142 -0.23 6.59 7.20
CA GLY A 142 -1.34 7.43 7.67
C GLY A 142 -1.49 7.39 9.19
N LEU A 143 -1.29 6.22 9.83
CA LEU A 143 -1.30 6.10 11.29
C LEU A 143 -0.16 6.88 11.94
N ILE A 144 1.01 6.91 11.31
CA ILE A 144 2.15 7.73 11.75
C ILE A 144 1.77 9.22 11.72
N ALA A 145 1.17 9.68 10.62
CA ALA A 145 0.73 11.07 10.47
C ALA A 145 -0.37 11.45 11.48
N ARG A 146 -1.41 10.61 11.63
CA ARG A 146 -2.48 10.81 12.60
C ARG A 146 -1.93 10.91 14.03
N LYS A 147 -1.07 9.98 14.43
CA LYS A 147 -0.47 9.99 15.76
C LYS A 147 0.38 11.23 15.99
N TYR A 148 1.15 11.65 14.97
CA TYR A 148 1.91 12.91 15.03
C TYR A 148 1.00 14.11 15.27
N ILE A 149 -0.12 14.21 14.54
CA ILE A 149 -1.10 15.31 14.71
C ILE A 149 -1.68 15.30 16.14
N GLN A 150 -2.09 14.13 16.65
CA GLN A 150 -2.65 14.00 18.01
C GLN A 150 -1.64 14.36 19.13
N GLU A 151 -0.35 14.10 18.93
CA GLU A 151 0.68 14.38 19.94
C GLU A 151 1.08 15.88 20.00
N LYS A 152 0.75 16.66 18.97
CA LYS A 152 1.11 18.07 18.87
C LYS A 152 0.09 18.97 19.56
N ARG A 153 0.43 19.41 20.77
CA ARG A 153 -0.36 20.37 21.57
C ARG A 153 -0.60 21.67 20.80
N GLU A 154 0.47 22.31 20.35
CA GLU A 154 0.41 23.45 19.42
C GLU A 154 0.77 22.95 18.03
N PHE A 155 -0.21 22.97 17.14
CA PHE A 155 0.01 22.59 15.75
C PHE A 155 0.38 23.84 14.96
N ASN A 156 1.57 24.37 15.24
CA ASN A 156 2.09 25.61 14.65
C ASN A 156 2.81 25.36 13.32
N THR A 157 2.26 24.45 12.52
CA THR A 157 2.77 24.09 11.20
C THR A 157 1.70 24.41 10.15
N ASN A 158 2.11 24.84 8.96
CA ASN A 158 1.21 25.08 7.83
C ASN A 158 0.68 23.77 7.21
N VAL A 159 0.50 22.71 8.01
CA VAL A 159 -0.05 21.46 7.50
C VAL A 159 -1.55 21.65 7.33
N LYS A 160 -2.03 21.54 6.09
CA LYS A 160 -3.43 21.80 5.72
C LYS A 160 -4.23 20.54 5.45
N ALA A 161 -3.57 19.45 5.09
CA ALA A 161 -4.25 18.20 4.79
C ALA A 161 -3.43 16.96 5.10
N LEU A 162 -4.16 15.88 5.42
CA LEU A 162 -3.68 14.50 5.46
C LEU A 162 -4.47 13.66 4.45
N ILE A 163 -3.79 13.17 3.42
CA ILE A 163 -4.32 12.26 2.42
C ILE A 163 -3.81 10.85 2.72
N MET A 164 -4.73 9.93 3.01
CA MET A 164 -4.46 8.55 3.39
C MET A 164 -4.82 7.61 2.25
N LEU A 165 -3.84 6.83 1.79
CA LEU A 165 -3.99 5.76 0.80
C LEU A 165 -4.06 4.42 1.54
N SER A 166 -5.26 3.84 1.62
CA SER A 166 -5.52 2.57 2.31
C SER A 166 -4.89 2.47 3.71
N THR A 167 -5.02 3.52 4.51
CA THR A 167 -4.57 3.50 5.91
C THR A 167 -5.52 2.64 6.74
N PRO A 168 -5.01 1.68 7.55
CA PRO A 168 -5.85 0.87 8.43
C PRO A 168 -6.25 1.66 9.68
N ASN A 169 -7.10 2.68 9.51
CA ASN A 169 -7.50 3.63 10.55
C ASN A 169 -8.10 2.96 11.79
N TYR A 170 -8.84 1.87 11.61
CA TYR A 170 -9.42 1.02 12.65
C TYR A 170 -8.74 -0.36 12.71
N GLY A 171 -7.46 -0.40 12.33
CA GLY A 171 -6.64 -1.59 12.26
C GLY A 171 -6.94 -2.49 11.05
N SER A 172 -6.29 -3.64 11.01
CA SER A 172 -6.50 -4.67 10.00
C SER A 172 -6.36 -6.07 10.58
N ARG A 173 -7.20 -6.99 10.10
CA ARG A 173 -7.21 -8.39 10.53
C ARG A 173 -6.15 -9.26 9.82
N LEU A 174 -5.04 -8.67 9.38
CA LEU A 174 -3.91 -9.38 8.77
C LEU A 174 -3.41 -10.56 9.61
N ALA A 175 -3.38 -10.41 10.94
CA ALA A 175 -2.97 -11.50 11.84
C ALA A 175 -3.89 -12.74 11.71
N MET A 176 -5.19 -12.55 11.42
CA MET A 176 -6.12 -13.65 11.15
C MET A 176 -5.84 -14.30 9.80
N MET A 177 -5.35 -13.55 8.81
CA MET A 177 -4.99 -14.09 7.49
C MET A 177 -3.93 -15.19 7.61
N GLY A 178 -2.95 -15.04 8.49
CA GLY A 178 -1.92 -16.06 8.76
C GLY A 178 -2.49 -17.44 9.11
N ASN A 179 -3.65 -17.50 9.76
CA ASN A 179 -4.33 -18.77 10.11
C ASN A 179 -5.03 -19.41 8.91
N PHE A 180 -5.73 -18.63 8.09
CA PHE A 180 -6.37 -19.13 6.86
C PHE A 180 -5.35 -19.60 5.82
N LEU A 181 -4.17 -18.98 5.81
CA LEU A 181 -3.14 -19.16 4.80
C LEU A 181 -2.25 -20.39 5.03
N LYS A 182 -2.14 -20.89 6.26
CA LYS A 182 -1.56 -22.23 6.50
C LYS A 182 -2.39 -23.33 5.85
N SER A 183 -3.72 -23.18 5.84
CA SER A 183 -4.63 -24.13 5.18
C SER A 183 -4.60 -23.97 3.66
N SER A 184 -4.29 -22.77 3.14
CA SER A 184 -4.29 -22.52 1.70
C SER A 184 -3.16 -23.19 0.94
N THR A 185 -2.01 -23.48 1.55
CA THR A 185 -0.90 -24.15 0.85
C THR A 185 -1.29 -25.54 0.36
N ARG A 186 -2.04 -26.31 1.15
CA ARG A 186 -2.60 -27.62 0.74
C ARG A 186 -3.62 -27.49 -0.38
N PHE A 187 -4.48 -26.48 -0.32
CA PHE A 187 -5.48 -26.23 -1.36
C PHE A 187 -4.84 -25.79 -2.68
N ILE A 188 -3.82 -24.92 -2.60
CA ILE A 188 -2.98 -24.54 -3.75
C ILE A 188 -2.34 -25.79 -4.37
N GLU A 189 -1.81 -26.70 -3.55
CA GLU A 189 -1.23 -27.96 -4.03
C GLU A 189 -2.24 -28.80 -4.83
N MET A 190 -3.51 -28.84 -4.41
CA MET A 190 -4.59 -29.56 -5.09
C MET A 190 -4.99 -28.91 -6.43
N LEU A 191 -4.98 -27.57 -6.52
CA LEU A 191 -5.31 -26.85 -7.75
C LEU A 191 -4.19 -26.93 -8.80
N LEU A 192 -2.94 -27.10 -8.36
CA LEU A 192 -1.80 -27.18 -9.27
C LEU A 192 -1.77 -28.53 -10.01
N PRO A 193 -1.53 -28.54 -11.34
CA PRO A 193 -1.47 -29.77 -12.13
C PRO A 193 -0.42 -30.75 -11.60
N LYS A 194 -0.71 -32.06 -11.64
CA LYS A 194 0.09 -33.13 -11.00
C LYS A 194 1.49 -33.26 -11.61
N GLU A 195 1.66 -32.82 -12.84
CA GLU A 195 2.89 -32.91 -13.63
C GLU A 195 3.96 -31.89 -13.18
N LEU A 196 3.59 -30.93 -12.32
CA LEU A 196 4.43 -29.82 -11.84
C LEU A 196 5.10 -30.11 -10.48
N LYS A 197 5.72 -31.28 -10.30
CA LYS A 197 6.24 -31.69 -8.97
C LYS A 197 7.26 -30.70 -8.38
N GLU A 198 8.23 -30.26 -9.17
CA GLU A 198 9.29 -29.33 -8.70
C GLU A 198 8.76 -27.88 -8.59
N GLU A 199 7.93 -27.48 -9.55
CA GLU A 199 7.37 -26.14 -9.65
C GLU A 199 6.34 -25.86 -8.54
N LYS A 200 5.59 -26.88 -8.10
CA LYS A 200 4.68 -26.79 -6.93
C LYS A 200 5.40 -26.31 -5.69
N ARG A 201 6.59 -26.87 -5.41
CA ARG A 201 7.38 -26.50 -4.22
C ARG A 201 7.81 -25.03 -4.28
N LEU A 202 8.19 -24.54 -5.47
CA LEU A 202 8.56 -23.14 -5.66
C LEU A 202 7.36 -22.20 -5.45
N ILE A 203 6.19 -22.53 -6.01
CA ILE A 203 4.98 -21.73 -5.87
C ILE A 203 4.52 -21.68 -4.41
N ILE A 204 4.45 -22.85 -3.76
CA ILE A 204 4.05 -22.94 -2.35
C ILE A 204 5.07 -22.19 -1.48
N GLY A 205 6.36 -22.38 -1.69
CA GLY A 205 7.42 -21.67 -0.95
C GLY A 205 7.38 -20.16 -1.15
N GLY A 206 7.07 -19.68 -2.36
CA GLY A 206 6.89 -18.25 -2.64
C GLY A 206 5.68 -17.66 -1.91
N VAL A 207 4.56 -18.39 -1.89
CA VAL A 207 3.39 -18.02 -1.08
C VAL A 207 3.76 -18.00 0.40
N GLU A 208 4.39 -19.03 0.94
CA GLU A 208 4.83 -19.06 2.35
C GLU A 208 5.76 -17.90 2.72
N GLN A 209 6.70 -17.54 1.85
CA GLN A 209 7.56 -16.37 2.05
C GLN A 209 6.75 -15.08 2.10
N PHE A 210 5.84 -14.87 1.14
CA PHE A 210 4.92 -13.73 1.13
C PHE A 210 4.15 -13.61 2.46
N LEU A 211 3.68 -14.73 2.98
CA LEU A 211 2.92 -14.79 4.22
C LEU A 211 3.74 -14.52 5.47
N ASN A 212 4.99 -14.95 5.49
CA ASN A 212 5.87 -14.75 6.63
C ASN A 212 6.15 -13.27 6.90
N VAL A 213 5.96 -12.39 5.90
CA VAL A 213 6.03 -10.94 6.10
C VAL A 213 4.99 -10.47 7.11
N PHE A 214 3.85 -11.15 7.24
CA PHE A 214 2.73 -10.73 8.07
C PHE A 214 2.72 -11.29 9.50
N LYS A 215 3.82 -11.91 9.95
CA LYS A 215 3.91 -12.58 11.27
C LYS A 215 4.67 -11.78 12.35
N ASP A 216 5.11 -10.57 12.06
CA ASP A 216 5.93 -9.76 12.96
C ASP A 216 5.09 -9.05 14.04
N SER A 217 5.61 -8.85 15.25
CA SER A 217 4.87 -8.23 16.37
C SER A 217 4.51 -6.77 16.10
N ALA A 218 5.29 -6.06 15.28
CA ALA A 218 4.93 -4.71 14.86
C ALA A 218 3.73 -4.66 13.89
N ILE A 219 3.32 -5.81 13.33
CA ILE A 219 2.05 -5.95 12.61
C ILE A 219 0.89 -6.16 13.60
N GLU A 220 1.16 -6.68 14.80
CA GLU A 220 0.16 -6.73 15.88
C GLU A 220 -0.25 -5.32 16.33
N GLU A 221 0.64 -4.32 16.25
CA GLU A 221 0.26 -2.90 16.46
C GLU A 221 -0.82 -2.43 15.47
N LEU A 222 -0.90 -3.04 14.28
CA LEU A 222 -1.93 -2.76 13.27
C LEU A 222 -3.23 -3.54 13.50
N SER A 223 -3.28 -4.45 14.47
CA SER A 223 -4.50 -5.18 14.81
C SER A 223 -5.58 -4.23 15.33
N PRO A 224 -6.88 -4.43 15.00
CA PRO A 224 -7.97 -3.64 15.56
C PRO A 224 -8.00 -3.65 17.09
N ASP A 225 -7.47 -4.72 17.70
CA ASP A 225 -7.46 -4.89 19.14
C ASP A 225 -6.21 -4.35 19.84
N SER A 226 -5.24 -3.84 19.07
CA SER A 226 -4.00 -3.31 19.62
C SER A 226 -4.26 -2.09 20.50
N SER A 227 -3.41 -1.90 21.51
CA SER A 227 -3.47 -0.70 22.35
C SER A 227 -3.26 0.56 21.51
N PHE A 228 -2.38 0.51 20.51
CA PHE A 228 -2.11 1.63 19.61
C PHE A 228 -3.35 2.07 18.84
N ILE A 229 -4.07 1.15 18.18
CA ILE A 229 -5.28 1.49 17.39
C ILE A 229 -6.38 2.00 18.31
N LYS A 230 -6.62 1.34 19.45
CA LYS A 230 -7.61 1.78 20.45
C LYS A 230 -7.31 3.18 20.97
N GLU A 231 -6.04 3.46 21.28
CA GLU A 231 -5.60 4.79 21.72
C GLU A 231 -5.78 5.84 20.61
N LEU A 232 -5.41 5.52 19.36
CA LEU A 232 -5.55 6.43 18.23
C LEU A 232 -7.02 6.82 18.03
N ILE A 233 -7.94 5.84 18.04
CA ILE A 233 -9.39 6.07 17.92
C ILE A 233 -9.90 6.91 19.09
N SER A 234 -9.51 6.61 20.33
CA SER A 234 -9.98 7.35 21.51
C SER A 234 -9.54 8.82 21.54
N ASN A 235 -8.58 9.20 20.70
CA ASN A 235 -8.03 10.55 20.63
C ASN A 235 -8.43 11.28 19.33
N GLU A 236 -9.42 10.78 18.57
CA GLU A 236 -9.87 11.41 17.33
C GLU A 236 -10.40 12.83 17.51
N GLU A 237 -10.91 13.20 18.69
CA GLU A 237 -11.30 14.58 19.02
C GLU A 237 -10.12 15.56 18.86
N LYS A 238 -8.89 15.13 19.20
CA LYS A 238 -7.68 15.96 19.06
C LYS A 238 -7.30 16.21 17.61
N GLU A 239 -7.77 15.37 16.69
CA GLU A 239 -7.62 15.55 15.25
C GLU A 239 -8.67 16.54 14.73
N GLN A 240 -9.91 16.40 15.19
CA GLN A 240 -11.04 17.26 14.81
C GLN A 240 -10.87 18.72 15.28
N ASP A 241 -10.20 18.94 16.42
CA ASP A 241 -9.89 20.27 16.94
C ASP A 241 -8.80 21.02 16.14
N LYS A 242 -8.24 20.39 15.09
CA LYS A 242 -7.22 20.99 14.23
C LYS A 242 -7.82 21.45 12.91
N ASP A 243 -7.33 22.58 12.41
CA ASP A 243 -7.60 23.08 11.06
C ASP A 243 -6.81 22.28 10.00
N ILE A 244 -7.07 20.97 9.93
CA ILE A 244 -6.46 20.02 8.99
C ILE A 244 -7.57 19.23 8.34
N GLU A 245 -7.56 19.14 7.02
CA GLU A 245 -8.54 18.35 6.30
C GLU A 245 -8.03 16.94 6.03
N TYR A 246 -8.91 15.96 6.19
CA TYR A 246 -8.56 14.55 6.09
C TYR A 246 -9.23 13.91 4.89
N PHE A 247 -8.47 13.10 4.16
CA PHE A 247 -8.91 12.41 2.95
C PHE A 247 -8.56 10.93 3.02
N ASN A 248 -9.49 10.07 2.62
CA ASN A 248 -9.24 8.63 2.49
C ASN A 248 -9.45 8.19 1.04
N ILE A 249 -8.48 7.49 0.47
CA ILE A 249 -8.61 6.80 -0.82
C ILE A 249 -8.24 5.34 -0.59
N VAL A 250 -9.16 4.43 -0.88
CA VAL A 250 -9.02 3.04 -0.45
C VAL A 250 -9.26 2.08 -1.62
N GLY A 251 -8.29 1.20 -1.87
CA GLY A 251 -8.41 0.13 -2.84
C GLY A 251 -9.41 -0.95 -2.39
N THR A 252 -9.93 -1.74 -3.32
CA THR A 252 -10.90 -2.80 -3.00
C THR A 252 -10.71 -4.10 -3.77
N SER A 253 -9.54 -4.33 -4.35
CA SER A 253 -9.20 -5.65 -4.89
C SER A 253 -8.15 -6.32 -4.03
N PRO A 254 -8.39 -7.52 -3.48
CA PRO A 254 -7.39 -8.28 -2.75
C PRO A 254 -6.36 -8.99 -3.64
N ILE A 255 -6.47 -8.83 -4.96
CA ILE A 255 -5.67 -9.58 -5.92
C ILE A 255 -4.34 -8.86 -6.17
N PHE A 256 -3.25 -9.45 -5.71
CA PHE A 256 -1.89 -8.95 -5.98
C PHE A 256 -1.32 -9.45 -7.29
N THR A 257 -1.44 -10.75 -7.54
CA THR A 257 -1.03 -11.40 -8.78
C THR A 257 -1.80 -12.69 -8.97
N ARG A 258 -1.97 -13.08 -10.22
CA ARG A 258 -2.56 -14.35 -10.64
C ARG A 258 -1.52 -15.27 -11.24
N LEU A 259 -1.71 -16.56 -11.01
CA LEU A 259 -1.00 -17.64 -11.67
C LEU A 259 -1.87 -18.20 -12.80
N TYR A 260 -1.26 -18.34 -13.97
CA TYR A 260 -1.89 -18.82 -15.19
C TYR A 260 -1.21 -20.09 -15.70
N ARG A 261 -2.00 -20.96 -16.31
CA ARG A 261 -1.55 -22.03 -17.20
C ARG A 261 -1.56 -21.55 -18.63
N ILE A 262 -0.48 -21.80 -19.35
CA ILE A 262 -0.38 -21.61 -20.79
C ILE A 262 -0.91 -22.88 -21.46
N ILE A 263 -2.07 -22.78 -22.11
CA ILE A 263 -2.70 -23.91 -22.80
C ILE A 263 -2.13 -24.05 -24.21
N ASP A 264 -2.02 -22.94 -24.94
CA ASP A 264 -1.55 -22.92 -26.32
C ASP A 264 -0.77 -21.62 -26.57
N LYS A 265 0.54 -21.74 -26.79
CA LYS A 265 1.41 -20.59 -27.08
C LYS A 265 1.08 -19.95 -28.43
N GLY A 266 0.80 -20.76 -29.46
CA GLY A 266 0.51 -20.27 -30.81
C GLY A 266 -0.76 -19.45 -30.88
N LYS A 267 -1.80 -19.85 -30.12
CA LYS A 267 -3.07 -19.11 -30.00
C LYS A 267 -3.10 -18.10 -28.86
N LYS A 268 -1.97 -17.91 -28.17
CA LYS A 268 -1.84 -17.12 -26.94
C LYS A 268 -2.93 -17.41 -25.89
N LYS A 269 -3.32 -18.68 -25.77
CA LYS A 269 -4.39 -19.10 -24.86
C LYS A 269 -3.82 -19.43 -23.49
N THR A 270 -4.33 -18.75 -22.47
CA THR A 270 -4.01 -18.98 -21.06
C THR A 270 -5.28 -19.19 -20.25
N GLU A 271 -5.14 -19.81 -19.08
CA GLU A 271 -6.22 -20.07 -18.12
C GLU A 271 -5.73 -19.72 -16.72
N GLU A 272 -6.51 -18.94 -15.96
CA GLU A 272 -6.19 -18.65 -14.56
C GLU A 272 -6.29 -19.94 -13.74
N ILE A 273 -5.22 -20.28 -13.01
CA ILE A 273 -5.23 -21.36 -12.02
C ILE A 273 -5.72 -20.81 -10.68
N LEU A 274 -5.09 -19.73 -10.21
CA LEU A 274 -5.40 -19.10 -8.94
C LEU A 274 -4.96 -17.64 -8.90
N SER A 275 -5.60 -16.88 -8.04
CA SER A 275 -5.18 -15.54 -7.62
C SER A 275 -4.50 -15.65 -6.25
N ILE A 276 -3.28 -15.11 -6.09
CA ILE A 276 -2.61 -15.05 -4.79
C ILE A 276 -3.46 -14.14 -3.87
N LEU A 277 -3.73 -14.61 -2.65
CA LEU A 277 -4.77 -14.15 -1.71
C LEU A 277 -6.22 -14.38 -2.14
N GLY A 278 -6.57 -14.17 -3.42
CA GLY A 278 -7.92 -14.46 -3.93
C GLY A 278 -8.34 -15.94 -3.81
N VAL A 279 -7.39 -16.87 -3.75
CA VAL A 279 -7.66 -18.29 -3.49
C VAL A 279 -8.31 -18.50 -2.11
N ILE A 280 -7.98 -17.67 -1.11
CA ILE A 280 -8.55 -17.80 0.25
C ILE A 280 -10.06 -17.55 0.21
N GLU A 281 -10.51 -16.59 -0.61
CA GLU A 281 -11.93 -16.30 -0.80
C GLU A 281 -12.72 -17.51 -1.32
N LYS A 282 -12.08 -18.36 -2.14
CA LYS A 282 -12.69 -19.57 -2.70
C LYS A 282 -12.66 -20.76 -1.73
N MET A 283 -11.90 -20.70 -0.64
CA MET A 283 -11.67 -21.83 0.26
C MET A 283 -12.61 -21.91 1.45
N ALA A 284 -13.23 -20.81 1.85
CA ALA A 284 -14.13 -20.77 2.98
C ALA A 284 -15.36 -19.93 2.66
N PRO A 285 -16.51 -20.22 3.27
CA PRO A 285 -17.67 -19.35 3.20
C PRO A 285 -17.31 -17.90 3.53
N SER A 286 -17.81 -16.96 2.73
CA SER A 286 -17.45 -15.54 2.81
C SER A 286 -17.68 -14.92 4.19
N PHE A 287 -18.61 -15.44 5.01
CA PHE A 287 -18.85 -14.95 6.36
C PHE A 287 -17.73 -15.28 7.36
N LEU A 288 -16.90 -16.29 7.09
CA LEU A 288 -15.75 -16.65 7.92
C LEU A 288 -14.50 -15.83 7.60
N LEU A 289 -14.47 -15.20 6.43
CA LEU A 289 -13.30 -14.50 5.95
C LEU A 289 -13.29 -13.03 6.38
N PRO A 290 -12.11 -12.45 6.67
CA PRO A 290 -11.98 -11.01 6.84
C PRO A 290 -12.34 -10.26 5.54
N ASP A 291 -12.85 -9.04 5.67
CA ASP A 291 -13.23 -8.22 4.51
C ASP A 291 -12.01 -7.73 3.71
N GLU A 292 -10.83 -7.69 4.34
CA GLU A 292 -9.53 -7.39 3.75
C GLU A 292 -9.25 -8.20 2.47
N ILE A 293 -9.71 -9.46 2.42
CA ILE A 293 -9.40 -10.41 1.34
C ILE A 293 -10.59 -10.69 0.42
N LYS A 294 -11.66 -9.90 0.51
CA LYS A 294 -12.86 -10.06 -0.32
C LYS A 294 -12.89 -8.98 -1.40
N GLU A 295 -13.11 -9.41 -2.64
CA GLU A 295 -13.24 -8.47 -3.76
C GLU A 295 -14.37 -7.47 -3.50
N GLY A 296 -14.11 -6.20 -3.80
CA GLY A 296 -15.01 -5.09 -3.54
C GLY A 296 -15.13 -4.64 -2.09
N LYS A 297 -14.49 -5.33 -1.13
CA LYS A 297 -14.53 -4.98 0.31
C LYS A 297 -13.18 -4.67 0.94
N GLY A 298 -12.07 -5.07 0.32
CA GLY A 298 -10.73 -4.79 0.83
C GLY A 298 -9.68 -4.91 -0.26
N ASP A 299 -8.51 -4.33 -0.02
CA ASP A 299 -7.41 -4.24 -0.99
C ASP A 299 -6.35 -5.33 -0.84
N GLY A 300 -6.66 -6.38 -0.08
CA GLY A 300 -5.76 -7.48 0.26
C GLY A 300 -5.05 -7.27 1.60
N MET A 301 -5.10 -6.05 2.14
CA MET A 301 -4.42 -5.69 3.39
C MET A 301 -5.31 -4.93 4.36
N VAL A 302 -6.23 -4.12 3.86
CA VAL A 302 -7.10 -3.25 4.65
C VAL A 302 -8.51 -3.37 4.09
N ALA A 303 -9.47 -3.64 4.98
CA ALA A 303 -10.88 -3.61 4.63
C ALA A 303 -11.30 -2.16 4.43
N TYR A 304 -12.09 -1.89 3.40
CA TYR A 304 -12.64 -0.56 3.08
C TYR A 304 -13.24 0.08 4.34
N VAL A 305 -14.13 -0.64 5.03
CA VAL A 305 -14.81 -0.17 6.25
C VAL A 305 -13.86 0.16 7.41
N ARG A 306 -12.65 -0.41 7.46
CA ARG A 306 -11.64 -0.10 8.49
C ARG A 306 -10.74 1.06 8.12
N ALA A 307 -10.67 1.41 6.84
CA ALA A 307 -9.97 2.60 6.39
C ALA A 307 -10.83 3.86 6.55
N MET A 308 -12.16 3.73 6.52
CA MET A 308 -13.06 4.87 6.69
C MET A 308 -13.01 5.43 8.12
N ILE A 309 -13.07 6.76 8.24
CA ILE A 309 -13.19 7.45 9.53
C ILE A 309 -14.57 8.13 9.60
N PRO A 310 -15.41 7.85 10.61
CA PRO A 310 -16.81 8.31 10.63
C PRO A 310 -17.01 9.84 10.60
N TRP A 311 -16.12 10.60 11.23
CA TRP A 311 -16.24 12.06 11.30
C TRP A 311 -15.69 12.79 10.06
N ILE A 312 -15.00 12.08 9.15
CA ILE A 312 -14.60 12.66 7.87
C ILE A 312 -15.82 12.70 6.94
N GLU A 313 -16.06 13.87 6.33
CA GLU A 313 -17.14 14.05 5.35
C GLU A 313 -17.09 12.98 4.24
N GLY A 314 -18.26 12.45 3.86
CA GLY A 314 -18.35 11.38 2.85
C GLY A 314 -17.74 11.77 1.49
N THR A 315 -17.76 13.06 1.15
CA THR A 315 -17.12 13.64 -0.05
C THR A 315 -15.59 13.62 -0.01
N HIS A 316 -14.97 13.34 1.14
CA HIS A 316 -13.52 13.25 1.33
C HIS A 316 -13.02 11.79 1.45
N GLN A 317 -13.89 10.81 1.21
CA GLN A 317 -13.55 9.40 1.35
C GLN A 317 -13.99 8.59 0.13
N TRP A 318 -13.03 8.04 -0.62
CA TRP A 318 -13.27 7.39 -1.90
C TRP A 318 -12.88 5.92 -1.91
N LYS A 319 -13.68 5.17 -2.66
CA LYS A 319 -13.48 3.77 -2.98
C LYS A 319 -12.88 3.65 -4.38
N MET A 320 -11.80 2.88 -4.52
CA MET A 320 -11.10 2.65 -5.78
C MET A 320 -11.24 1.17 -6.19
N GLU A 321 -12.21 0.92 -7.07
CA GLU A 321 -12.53 -0.43 -7.52
C GLU A 321 -11.42 -1.03 -8.38
N GLY A 322 -11.13 -2.32 -8.17
CA GLY A 322 -10.10 -3.03 -8.91
C GLY A 322 -8.66 -2.69 -8.55
N VAL A 323 -8.45 -1.82 -7.55
CA VAL A 323 -7.12 -1.41 -7.08
C VAL A 323 -6.77 -2.18 -5.80
N ASN A 324 -5.60 -2.81 -5.77
CA ASN A 324 -5.06 -3.48 -4.59
C ASN A 324 -4.14 -2.56 -3.77
N HIS A 325 -3.74 -3.01 -2.59
CA HIS A 325 -2.96 -2.22 -1.62
C HIS A 325 -1.67 -1.63 -2.20
N GLY A 326 -0.98 -2.36 -3.08
CA GLY A 326 0.26 -1.92 -3.72
C GLY A 326 0.00 -1.03 -4.94
N THR A 327 -0.91 -1.43 -5.82
CA THR A 327 -1.22 -0.70 -7.06
C THR A 327 -1.72 0.72 -6.83
N LEU A 328 -2.26 1.03 -5.65
CA LEU A 328 -2.57 2.41 -5.23
C LEU A 328 -1.40 3.39 -5.45
N LEU A 329 -0.16 2.93 -5.32
CA LEU A 329 1.04 3.79 -5.44
C LEU A 329 1.35 4.21 -6.88
N VAL A 330 0.74 3.56 -7.87
CA VAL A 330 0.98 3.82 -9.31
C VAL A 330 -0.30 4.05 -10.10
N ASP A 331 -1.47 3.71 -9.56
CA ASP A 331 -2.74 3.83 -10.28
C ASP A 331 -3.04 5.28 -10.68
N GLU A 332 -3.33 5.48 -11.97
CA GLU A 332 -3.53 6.82 -12.54
C GLU A 332 -4.75 7.53 -11.94
N LYS A 333 -5.88 6.82 -11.75
CA LYS A 333 -7.10 7.43 -11.19
C LYS A 333 -6.89 7.84 -9.74
N VAL A 334 -6.10 7.07 -9.00
CA VAL A 334 -5.72 7.38 -7.63
C VAL A 334 -4.86 8.65 -7.61
N LYS A 335 -3.84 8.75 -8.47
CA LYS A 335 -2.99 9.94 -8.57
C LYS A 335 -3.77 11.18 -8.99
N GLU A 336 -4.66 11.07 -9.97
CA GLU A 336 -5.57 12.14 -10.39
C GLU A 336 -6.46 12.60 -9.24
N LYS A 337 -7.04 11.67 -8.46
CA LYS A 337 -7.86 12.02 -7.30
C LYS A 337 -7.05 12.76 -6.22
N VAL A 338 -5.82 12.33 -5.95
CA VAL A 338 -4.94 13.04 -5.01
C VAL A 338 -4.62 14.44 -5.53
N LEU A 339 -4.35 14.60 -6.83
CA LEU A 339 -4.10 15.90 -7.44
C LEU A 339 -5.31 16.84 -7.28
N GLU A 340 -6.52 16.36 -7.53
CA GLU A 340 -7.75 17.14 -7.32
C GLU A 340 -7.86 17.67 -5.89
N VAL A 341 -7.56 16.81 -4.89
CA VAL A 341 -7.55 17.20 -3.48
C VAL A 341 -6.48 18.26 -3.23
N VAL A 342 -5.26 18.04 -3.70
CA VAL A 342 -4.14 18.98 -3.53
C VAL A 342 -4.46 20.35 -4.16
N CYS A 343 -4.97 20.39 -5.39
CA CYS A 343 -5.34 21.65 -6.07
C CYS A 343 -6.55 22.35 -5.41
N GLY A 344 -7.55 21.58 -4.97
CA GLY A 344 -8.76 22.10 -4.35
C GLY A 344 -8.56 22.71 -2.97
N LYS A 345 -7.48 22.35 -2.26
CA LYS A 345 -7.11 22.93 -0.96
C LYS A 345 -6.29 24.21 -1.06
N VAL A 346 -5.52 24.35 -2.14
CA VAL A 346 -4.70 25.54 -2.38
C VAL A 346 -5.52 26.69 -2.98
N SER A 347 -6.73 26.41 -3.49
CA SER A 347 -7.58 27.39 -4.19
C SER A 347 -8.64 28.09 -3.32
N LYS A 348 -8.59 27.98 -1.99
CA LYS A 348 -9.53 28.67 -1.08
C LYS A 348 -8.89 29.82 -0.33
#